data_AF-A0AAX0NKQ7-F1
#
_entry.id   AF-A0AAX0NKQ7-F1
#
_cell.length_a   1.000
_cell.length_b   1.000
_cell.length_c   1.000
_cell.angle_alpha   90.00
_cell.angle_beta   90.00
_cell.angle_gamma   90.00
#
_symmetry.space_group_name_H-M   'P 1'
#
loop_
_entity.id
_entity.type
_entity.pdbx_description
1 polymer ?
#
loop_
_entity_poly.entity_id
_entity_poly.type
_entity_poly.pdbx_seq_one_letter_code
_entity_poly.pdbx_strand_id
1 'polypeptide(L)'
;MQERIKELELRYKYFLLKKYLKYLFLIVLILVIAFCFFMLMQKYNKQKNIYLQAIEHKKHLEQKILQAQILQEKNKISREKLYKELEEVKAVRENTHISKIEIDSKILNISDLKKSFYQNPSYEKALNLAKKYFDIKAYQKTIFWALKANELDKQKQDSWLIFAQAKRALGEEKEAQSVLDAYINYYGLMELDGK
;
A
#
# COMPACT_ATOMS: atom_id res chain seq x y z
N MET A 1 -35.58 -70.57 50.91
CA MET A 1 -36.10 -69.86 49.72
C MET A 1 -35.35 -68.55 49.44
N GLN A 2 -35.12 -67.70 50.46
CA GLN A 2 -34.45 -66.41 50.31
C GLN A 2 -32.96 -66.49 49.90
N GLU A 3 -32.20 -67.49 50.36
CA GLU A 3 -30.78 -67.63 49.98
C GLU A 3 -30.58 -67.93 48.50
N ARG A 4 -31.47 -68.75 47.91
CA ARG A 4 -31.44 -69.09 46.48
C ARG A 4 -31.71 -67.86 45.60
N ILE A 5 -32.59 -66.96 46.06
CA ILE A 5 -32.89 -65.70 45.37
C ILE A 5 -31.67 -64.78 45.41
N LYS A 6 -31.02 -64.63 46.57
CA LYS A 6 -29.78 -63.83 46.70
C LYS A 6 -28.66 -64.34 45.80
N GLU A 7 -28.49 -65.67 45.70
CA GLU A 7 -27.48 -66.26 44.82
C GLU A 7 -27.77 -65.97 43.33
N LEU A 8 -29.03 -66.08 42.91
CA LEU A 8 -29.47 -65.77 41.56
C LEU A 8 -29.25 -64.28 41.22
N GLU A 9 -29.55 -63.37 42.15
CA GLU A 9 -29.28 -61.93 41.98
C GLU A 9 -27.79 -61.63 41.82
N LEU A 10 -26.94 -62.31 42.59
CA LEU A 10 -25.48 -62.12 42.55
C LEU A 10 -24.91 -62.61 41.20
N ARG A 11 -25.37 -63.78 40.72
CA ARG A 11 -25.02 -64.29 39.39
C ARG A 11 -25.51 -63.37 38.27
N TYR A 12 -26.71 -62.80 38.40
CA TYR A 12 -27.25 -61.85 37.42
C TYR A 12 -26.46 -60.54 37.38
N LYS A 13 -26.12 -59.96 38.55
CA LYS A 13 -25.26 -58.77 38.65
C LYS A 13 -23.89 -59.02 38.03
N TYR A 14 -23.29 -60.18 38.29
CA TYR A 14 -22.02 -60.57 37.68
C TYR A 14 -22.11 -60.69 36.15
N PHE A 15 -23.19 -61.30 35.63
CA PHE A 15 -23.43 -61.39 34.19
C PHE A 15 -23.59 -60.01 33.54
N LEU A 16 -24.38 -59.12 34.15
CA LEU A 16 -24.54 -57.74 33.67
C LEU A 16 -23.20 -56.99 33.68
N LEU A 17 -22.43 -57.08 34.76
CA LEU A 17 -21.12 -56.44 34.87
C LEU A 17 -20.16 -56.91 33.77
N LYS A 18 -20.07 -58.23 33.55
CA LYS A 18 -19.25 -58.80 32.47
C LYS A 18 -19.71 -58.34 31.09
N LYS A 19 -21.02 -58.17 30.88
CA LYS A 19 -21.58 -57.65 29.64
C LYS A 19 -21.20 -56.18 29.41
N TYR A 20 -21.37 -55.33 30.42
CA TYR A 20 -21.00 -53.91 30.32
C TYR A 20 -19.49 -53.72 30.16
N LEU A 21 -18.66 -54.52 30.83
CA LEU A 21 -17.20 -54.47 30.68
C LEU A 21 -16.76 -54.76 29.24
N LYS A 22 -17.41 -55.70 28.56
CA LYS A 22 -17.17 -55.99 27.13
C LYS A 22 -17.55 -54.82 26.23
N TYR A 23 -18.70 -54.20 26.45
CA TYR A 23 -19.11 -53.01 25.68
C TYR A 23 -18.18 -51.83 25.94
N LEU A 24 -17.76 -51.62 27.19
CA LEU A 24 -16.79 -50.58 27.54
C LEU A 24 -15.47 -50.78 26.80
N PHE A 25 -14.96 -52.02 26.74
CA PHE A 25 -13.75 -52.33 25.99
C PHE A 25 -13.90 -52.02 24.49
N LEU A 26 -15.03 -52.36 23.88
CA LEU A 26 -15.31 -52.05 22.47
C LEU A 26 -15.38 -50.53 22.23
N ILE A 27 -16.00 -49.78 23.13
CA ILE A 27 -16.07 -48.31 23.05
C ILE A 27 -14.67 -47.69 23.12
N VAL A 28 -13.83 -48.15 24.06
CA VAL A 28 -12.44 -47.69 24.19
C VAL A 28 -11.65 -47.97 22.91
N LEU A 29 -11.82 -49.16 22.32
CA LEU A 29 -11.14 -49.52 21.07
C LEU A 29 -11.56 -48.61 19.90
N ILE A 30 -12.85 -48.29 19.79
CA ILE A 30 -13.36 -47.34 18.78
C ILE A 30 -12.77 -45.94 19.00
N LEU A 31 -12.68 -45.47 20.25
CA LEU A 31 -12.10 -44.17 20.57
C LEU A 31 -10.61 -44.10 20.21
N VAL A 32 -9.85 -45.19 20.44
CA VAL A 32 -8.44 -45.27 20.04
C VAL A 32 -8.29 -45.20 18.51
N ILE A 33 -9.14 -45.91 17.77
CA ILE A 33 -9.13 -45.87 16.29
C ILE A 33 -9.47 -44.46 15.79
N ALA A 34 -10.48 -43.81 16.35
CA ALA A 34 -10.86 -42.44 16.01
C ALA A 34 -9.74 -41.44 16.31
N PHE A 35 -9.04 -41.60 17.43
CA PHE A 35 -7.89 -40.77 17.78
C PHE A 35 -6.71 -40.97 16.82
N CYS A 36 -6.38 -42.21 16.48
CA CYS A 36 -5.35 -42.51 15.47
C CYS A 36 -5.71 -41.89 14.11
N PHE A 37 -6.98 -42.00 13.69
CA PHE A 37 -7.46 -41.39 12.45
C PHE A 37 -7.35 -39.86 12.49
N PHE A 38 -7.72 -39.23 13.61
CA PHE A 38 -7.58 -37.79 13.81
C PHE A 38 -6.11 -37.33 13.69
N MET A 39 -5.18 -38.05 14.32
CA MET A 39 -3.75 -37.76 14.23
C MET A 39 -3.20 -37.90 12.81
N LEU A 40 -3.66 -38.90 12.04
CA LEU A 40 -3.30 -39.07 10.63
C LEU A 40 -3.85 -37.91 9.77
N MET A 41 -5.11 -37.53 9.97
CA MET A 41 -5.73 -36.40 9.28
C MET A 41 -5.03 -35.08 9.57
N GLN A 42 -4.61 -34.84 10.82
CA GLN A 42 -3.85 -33.64 11.18
C GLN A 42 -2.52 -33.55 10.44
N LYS A 43 -1.78 -34.67 10.33
CA LYS A 43 -0.51 -34.73 9.58
C LYS A 43 -0.72 -34.44 8.09
N TYR A 44 -1.72 -35.06 7.48
CA TYR A 44 -2.07 -34.83 6.07
C TYR A 44 -2.42 -33.35 5.81
N ASN A 45 -3.26 -32.76 6.67
CA ASN A 45 -3.64 -31.36 6.55
C ASN A 45 -2.43 -30.42 6.66
N LYS A 46 -1.49 -30.70 7.57
CA LYS A 46 -0.25 -29.91 7.70
C LYS A 46 0.61 -29.99 6.43
N GLN A 47 0.79 -31.18 5.87
CA GLN A 47 1.59 -31.38 4.65
C GLN A 47 0.94 -30.70 3.44
N LYS A 48 -0.38 -30.78 3.31
CA LYS A 48 -1.14 -30.09 2.26
C LYS A 48 -0.96 -28.57 2.31
N ASN A 49 -1.00 -27.97 3.51
CA ASN A 49 -0.84 -26.52 3.65
C ASN A 49 0.56 -26.04 3.28
N ILE A 50 1.61 -26.76 3.68
CA ILE A 50 3.00 -26.44 3.29
C ILE A 50 3.16 -26.49 1.76
N TYR A 51 2.56 -27.51 1.13
CA TYR A 51 2.59 -27.65 -0.33
C TYR A 51 1.88 -26.49 -1.05
N LEU A 52 0.71 -26.06 -0.55
CA LEU A 52 -0.02 -24.93 -1.11
C LEU A 52 0.78 -23.62 -0.98
N GLN A 53 1.39 -23.39 0.19
CA GLN A 53 2.27 -22.23 0.39
C GLN A 53 3.47 -22.27 -0.57
N ALA A 54 4.08 -23.43 -0.79
CA ALA A 54 5.19 -23.57 -1.74
C ALA A 54 4.78 -23.22 -3.18
N ILE A 55 3.58 -23.62 -3.62
CA ILE A 55 3.04 -23.25 -4.93
C ILE A 55 2.83 -21.73 -5.04
N GLU A 56 2.23 -21.13 -4.02
CA GLU A 56 1.95 -19.70 -4.00
C GLU A 56 3.25 -18.88 -4.04
N HIS A 57 4.23 -19.26 -3.20
CA HIS A 57 5.56 -18.68 -3.23
C HIS A 57 6.21 -18.80 -4.60
N LYS A 58 6.16 -19.98 -5.23
CA LYS A 58 6.72 -20.20 -6.58
C LYS A 58 6.08 -19.24 -7.60
N LYS A 59 4.75 -19.15 -7.62
CA LYS A 59 4.01 -18.26 -8.52
C LYS A 59 4.40 -16.80 -8.33
N HIS A 60 4.53 -16.36 -7.07
CA HIS A 60 4.93 -14.99 -6.76
C HIS A 60 6.39 -14.69 -7.18
N LEU A 61 7.30 -15.66 -7.02
CA LEU A 61 8.67 -15.52 -7.52
C LEU A 61 8.71 -15.39 -9.05
N GLU A 62 7.95 -16.22 -9.77
CA GLU A 62 7.85 -16.15 -11.23
C GLU A 62 7.32 -14.79 -11.69
N GLN A 63 6.30 -14.25 -11.01
CA GLN A 63 5.79 -12.90 -11.29
C GLN A 63 6.84 -11.81 -11.08
N LYS A 64 7.63 -11.89 -9.99
CA LYS A 64 8.72 -10.94 -9.74
C LYS A 64 9.81 -11.01 -10.80
N ILE A 65 10.18 -12.21 -11.24
CA ILE A 65 11.17 -12.41 -12.31
C ILE A 65 10.65 -11.80 -13.62
N LEU A 66 9.39 -12.06 -13.97
CA LEU A 66 8.76 -11.50 -15.17
C LEU A 66 8.74 -9.96 -15.12
N GLN A 67 8.35 -9.38 -13.98
CA GLN A 67 8.35 -7.92 -13.79
C GLN A 67 9.76 -7.32 -13.93
N ALA A 68 10.78 -7.98 -13.37
CA ALA A 68 12.17 -7.54 -13.49
C ALA A 68 12.65 -7.58 -14.95
N GLN A 69 12.29 -8.62 -15.71
CA GLN A 69 12.61 -8.72 -17.13
C GLN A 69 11.92 -7.63 -17.95
N ILE A 70 10.63 -7.38 -17.71
CA ILE A 70 9.87 -6.30 -18.37
C ILE A 70 10.49 -4.94 -18.08
N LEU A 71 10.90 -4.68 -16.83
CA LEU A 71 11.56 -3.44 -16.44
C LEU A 71 12.91 -3.27 -17.15
N GLN A 72 13.69 -4.34 -17.26
CA GLN A 72 14.96 -4.33 -17.97
C GLN A 72 14.77 -4.02 -19.46
N GLU A 73 13.82 -4.69 -20.13
CA GLU A 73 13.50 -4.43 -21.54
C GLU A 73 12.98 -3.01 -21.76
N LYS A 74 12.09 -2.52 -20.89
CA LYS A 74 11.62 -1.13 -20.92
C LYS A 74 12.78 -0.14 -20.83
N ASN A 75 13.73 -0.37 -19.93
CA ASN A 75 14.90 0.48 -19.77
C ASN A 75 15.82 0.46 -21.00
N LYS A 76 15.98 -0.69 -21.67
CA LYS A 76 16.72 -0.78 -22.94
C LYS A 76 16.04 0.03 -24.04
N ILE A 77 14.74 -0.17 -24.23
CA ILE A 77 13.94 0.56 -25.24
C ILE A 77 13.99 2.08 -24.97
N SER A 78 13.88 2.50 -23.71
CA SER A 78 13.98 3.92 -23.35
C SER A 78 15.36 4.50 -23.67
N ARG A 79 16.45 3.73 -23.47
CA ARG A 79 17.80 4.16 -23.84
C ARG A 79 17.96 4.26 -25.36
N GLU A 80 17.50 3.26 -26.10
CA GLU A 80 17.54 3.28 -27.57
C GLU A 80 16.77 4.46 -28.16
N LYS A 81 15.57 4.74 -27.62
CA LYS A 81 14.80 5.93 -27.98
C LYS A 81 15.57 7.22 -27.71
N LEU A 82 16.20 7.33 -26.53
CA LEU A 82 17.02 8.49 -26.17
C LEU A 82 18.22 8.66 -27.12
N TYR A 83 18.90 7.58 -27.50
CA TYR A 83 20.01 7.64 -28.47
C TYR A 83 19.52 8.08 -29.85
N LYS A 84 18.38 7.55 -30.32
CA LYS A 84 17.79 7.94 -31.59
C LYS A 84 17.37 9.41 -31.61
N GLU A 85 16.72 9.89 -30.55
CA GLU A 85 16.33 11.29 -30.41
C GLU A 85 17.56 12.22 -30.33
N LEU A 86 18.64 11.78 -29.68
CA LEU A 86 19.91 12.50 -29.64
C LEU A 86 20.57 12.59 -31.02
N GLU A 87 20.53 11.52 -31.81
CA GLU A 87 21.01 11.50 -33.20
C GLU A 87 20.18 12.43 -34.10
N GLU A 88 18.85 12.39 -33.98
CA GLU A 88 17.93 13.28 -34.71
C GLU A 88 18.20 14.76 -34.36
N VAL A 89 18.38 15.09 -33.08
CA VAL A 89 18.71 16.46 -32.63
C VAL A 89 20.09 16.90 -33.14
N LYS A 90 21.10 16.01 -33.16
CA LYS A 90 22.43 16.32 -33.72
C LYS A 90 22.36 16.57 -35.22
N ALA A 91 21.65 15.73 -35.98
CA ALA A 91 21.46 15.90 -37.40
C ALA A 91 20.70 17.20 -37.73
N VAL A 92 19.71 17.59 -36.90
CA VAL A 92 19.05 18.89 -37.03
C VAL A 92 20.01 20.04 -36.71
N ARG A 93 20.82 19.94 -35.65
CA ARG A 93 21.80 20.99 -35.29
C ARG A 93 22.89 21.20 -36.34
N GLU A 94 23.35 20.13 -37.01
CA GLU A 94 24.35 20.24 -38.09
C GLU A 94 23.77 20.89 -39.36
N ASN A 95 22.46 20.79 -39.58
CA ASN A 95 21.78 21.34 -40.77
C ASN A 95 21.07 22.69 -40.54
N THR A 96 21.03 23.20 -39.30
CA THR A 96 20.29 24.44 -38.97
C THR A 96 21.26 25.53 -38.54
N HIS A 97 21.33 26.62 -39.28
CA HIS A 97 22.05 27.83 -38.90
C HIS A 97 21.34 28.47 -37.68
N ILE A 98 21.81 28.16 -36.46
CA ILE A 98 21.14 28.57 -35.22
C ILE A 98 21.40 30.06 -34.96
N SER A 99 20.37 30.89 -35.09
CA SER A 99 20.33 32.18 -34.41
C SER A 99 20.36 31.91 -32.90
N LYS A 100 21.42 32.39 -32.23
CA LYS A 100 21.65 32.24 -30.80
C LYS A 100 20.46 32.80 -30.03
N ILE A 101 19.58 31.94 -29.53
CA ILE A 101 18.54 32.33 -28.59
C ILE A 101 19.23 32.51 -27.24
N GLU A 102 19.44 33.77 -26.85
CA GLU A 102 19.86 34.12 -25.51
C GLU A 102 18.63 34.02 -24.59
N ILE A 103 18.61 32.99 -23.75
CA ILE A 103 17.58 32.81 -22.72
C ILE A 103 18.04 33.59 -21.49
N ASP A 104 17.54 34.81 -21.35
CA ASP A 104 17.71 35.59 -20.12
C ASP A 104 16.78 35.04 -19.04
N SER A 105 17.37 34.39 -18.03
CA SER A 105 16.63 34.01 -16.83
C SER A 105 16.32 35.25 -16.00
N LYS A 106 15.17 35.87 -16.22
CA LYS A 106 14.70 36.97 -15.37
C LYS A 106 14.44 36.43 -13.96
N ILE A 107 15.11 36.99 -12.96
CA ILE A 107 14.83 36.71 -11.56
C ILE A 107 13.39 37.15 -11.28
N LEU A 108 12.50 36.17 -11.09
CA LEU A 108 11.09 36.42 -10.82
C LEU A 108 10.92 37.04 -9.43
N ASN A 109 10.63 38.34 -9.40
CA ASN A 109 10.26 39.06 -8.19
C ASN A 109 8.80 38.74 -7.81
N ILE A 110 8.50 38.74 -6.51
CA ILE A 110 7.15 38.53 -5.95
C ILE A 110 6.13 39.49 -6.57
N SER A 111 6.52 40.73 -6.87
CA SER A 111 5.63 41.71 -7.52
C SER A 111 5.17 41.26 -8.92
N ASP A 112 6.10 40.75 -9.73
CA ASP A 112 5.81 40.24 -11.08
C ASP A 112 4.95 38.96 -11.01
N LEU A 113 5.25 38.07 -10.06
CA LEU A 113 4.43 36.88 -9.80
C LEU A 113 3.01 37.26 -9.37
N LYS A 114 2.86 38.24 -8.49
CA LYS A 114 1.55 38.73 -8.02
C LYS A 114 0.76 39.36 -9.17
N LYS A 115 1.41 40.21 -9.98
CA LYS A 115 0.78 40.81 -11.17
C LYS A 115 0.32 39.73 -12.17
N SER A 116 1.17 38.76 -12.48
CA SER A 116 0.83 37.69 -13.43
C SER A 116 -0.27 36.76 -12.92
N PHE A 117 -0.37 36.56 -11.61
CA PHE A 117 -1.50 35.86 -10.97
C PHE A 117 -2.80 36.63 -11.17
N TYR A 118 -2.87 37.91 -10.82
CA TYR A 118 -4.13 38.67 -10.96
C TYR A 118 -4.56 38.89 -12.41
N GLN A 119 -3.61 38.89 -13.36
CA GLN A 119 -3.94 38.98 -14.79
C GLN A 119 -4.59 37.70 -15.33
N ASN A 120 -4.12 36.54 -14.87
CA ASN A 120 -4.66 35.25 -15.28
C ASN A 120 -4.40 34.22 -14.17
N PRO A 121 -5.32 34.07 -13.20
CA PRO A 121 -5.14 33.18 -12.05
C PRO A 121 -5.00 31.72 -12.48
N SER A 122 -4.01 31.01 -11.93
CA SER A 122 -3.86 29.56 -12.11
C SER A 122 -3.27 28.93 -10.85
N TYR A 123 -3.47 27.62 -10.71
CA TYR A 123 -2.90 26.82 -9.63
C TYR A 123 -1.38 27.03 -9.52
N GLU A 124 -0.66 26.92 -10.65
CA GLU A 124 0.80 27.03 -10.71
C GLU A 124 1.27 28.41 -10.27
N LYS A 125 0.56 29.48 -10.65
CA LYS A 125 0.93 30.84 -10.28
C LYS A 125 0.72 31.11 -8.79
N ALA A 126 -0.39 30.62 -8.21
CA ALA A 126 -0.60 30.69 -6.75
C ALA A 126 0.44 29.86 -5.99
N LEU A 127 0.75 28.65 -6.46
CA LEU A 127 1.76 27.78 -5.86
C LEU A 127 3.16 28.41 -5.93
N ASN A 128 3.52 29.03 -7.06
CA ASN A 128 4.78 29.75 -7.21
C ASN A 128 4.90 30.93 -6.25
N LEU A 129 3.80 31.66 -6.01
CA LEU A 129 3.74 32.69 -4.96
C LEU A 129 3.94 32.08 -3.57
N ALA A 130 3.28 30.97 -3.24
CA ALA A 130 3.44 30.28 -1.96
C ALA A 130 4.91 29.86 -1.72
N LYS A 131 5.54 29.23 -2.72
CA LYS A 131 6.96 28.84 -2.70
C LYS A 131 7.86 30.06 -2.48
N LYS A 132 7.66 31.13 -3.25
CA LYS A 132 8.49 32.34 -3.12
C LYS A 132 8.35 33.00 -1.74
N TYR A 133 7.15 33.01 -1.16
CA TYR A 133 6.95 33.52 0.20
C TYR A 133 7.55 32.60 1.27
N PHE A 134 7.58 31.28 1.02
CA PHE A 134 8.21 30.32 1.92
C PHE A 134 9.73 30.52 1.97
N ASP A 135 10.36 30.73 0.80
CA ASP A 135 11.80 30.98 0.68
C ASP A 135 12.26 32.21 1.49
N ILE A 136 11.43 33.25 1.55
CA ILE A 136 11.70 34.46 2.33
C ILE A 136 11.16 34.38 3.77
N LYS A 137 10.77 33.18 4.24
CA LYS A 137 10.25 32.90 5.58
C LYS A 137 8.97 33.66 5.94
N ALA A 138 8.22 34.13 4.95
CA ALA A 138 6.94 34.81 5.14
C ALA A 138 5.79 33.80 5.22
N TYR A 139 5.84 32.92 6.23
CA TYR A 139 5.00 31.73 6.32
C TYR A 139 3.48 32.01 6.32
N GLN A 140 3.03 33.11 6.93
CA GLN A 140 1.62 33.51 6.86
C GLN A 140 1.15 33.78 5.43
N LYS A 141 2.02 34.39 4.60
CA LYS A 141 1.73 34.61 3.18
C LYS A 141 1.82 33.31 2.39
N THR A 142 2.75 32.41 2.75
CA THR A 142 2.78 31.07 2.17
C THR A 142 1.46 30.34 2.38
N ILE A 143 0.93 30.33 3.61
CA ILE A 143 -0.36 29.72 3.96
C ILE A 143 -1.48 30.32 3.10
N PHE A 144 -1.55 31.65 3.00
CA PHE A 144 -2.55 32.33 2.17
C PHE A 144 -2.50 31.88 0.70
N TRP A 145 -1.31 31.86 0.09
CA TRP A 145 -1.15 31.50 -1.32
C TRP A 145 -1.31 30.00 -1.56
N ALA A 146 -0.96 29.15 -0.59
CA ALA A 146 -1.20 27.72 -0.63
C ALA A 146 -2.70 27.40 -0.62
N LEU A 147 -3.48 28.07 0.23
CA LEU A 147 -4.94 27.97 0.21
C LEU A 147 -5.51 28.45 -1.12
N LYS A 148 -5.01 29.57 -1.66
CA LYS A 148 -5.43 30.05 -2.99
C LYS A 148 -5.12 29.07 -4.11
N ALA A 149 -3.99 28.37 -4.06
CA ALA A 149 -3.69 27.32 -5.03
C ALA A 149 -4.71 26.17 -4.91
N ASN A 150 -4.95 25.66 -3.70
CA ASN A 150 -5.90 24.57 -3.46
C ASN A 150 -7.36 24.95 -3.83
N GLU A 151 -7.75 26.22 -3.67
CA GLU A 151 -9.06 26.72 -4.13
C GLU A 151 -9.22 26.61 -5.65
N LEU A 152 -8.14 26.83 -6.41
CA LEU A 152 -8.15 26.80 -7.87
C LEU A 152 -8.13 25.36 -8.43
N ASP A 153 -7.37 24.46 -7.80
CA ASP A 153 -7.35 23.05 -8.16
C ASP A 153 -7.13 22.17 -6.92
N LYS A 154 -8.20 21.49 -6.51
CA LYS A 154 -8.21 20.60 -5.33
C LYS A 154 -7.57 19.24 -5.61
N GLN A 155 -7.36 18.86 -6.86
CA GLN A 155 -6.75 17.57 -7.21
C GLN A 155 -5.22 17.61 -7.05
N LYS A 156 -4.63 18.81 -7.00
CA LYS A 156 -3.18 19.00 -6.95
C LYS A 156 -2.66 19.08 -5.52
N GLN A 157 -1.75 18.16 -5.21
CA GLN A 157 -1.25 17.85 -3.87
C GLN A 157 -0.26 18.88 -3.30
N ASP A 158 0.57 19.52 -4.13
CA ASP A 158 1.70 20.33 -3.65
C ASP A 158 1.30 21.51 -2.75
N SER A 159 0.09 22.05 -2.95
CA SER A 159 -0.45 23.15 -2.16
C SER A 159 -0.66 22.76 -0.68
N TRP A 160 -1.08 21.51 -0.40
CA TRP A 160 -1.24 20.98 0.95
C TRP A 160 0.09 20.80 1.66
N LEU A 161 1.10 20.30 0.93
CA LEU A 161 2.42 20.05 1.48
C LEU A 161 3.09 21.35 1.92
N ILE A 162 3.06 22.38 1.07
CA ILE A 162 3.67 23.67 1.43
C ILE A 162 2.88 24.40 2.53
N PHE A 163 1.56 24.19 2.61
CA PHE A 163 0.75 24.68 3.73
C PHE A 163 1.20 24.06 5.05
N ALA A 164 1.32 22.72 5.10
CA ALA A 164 1.77 22.01 6.30
C ALA A 164 3.20 22.40 6.71
N GLN A 165 4.10 22.56 5.73
CA GLN A 165 5.47 23.05 5.97
C GLN A 165 5.47 24.45 6.60
N ALA A 166 4.64 25.36 6.10
CA ALA A 166 4.54 26.71 6.64
C ALA A 166 3.95 26.73 8.07
N LYS A 167 2.95 25.89 8.35
CA LYS A 167 2.39 25.71 9.71
C LYS A 167 3.42 25.18 10.69
N ARG A 168 4.17 24.15 10.30
CA ARG A 168 5.28 23.62 11.09
C ARG A 168 6.36 24.70 11.35
N ALA A 169 6.73 25.47 10.34
CA ALA A 169 7.72 26.55 10.49
C ALA A 169 7.26 27.69 11.42
N LEU A 170 5.95 27.86 11.63
CA LEU A 170 5.37 28.76 12.62
C LEU A 170 5.30 28.17 14.04
N GLY A 171 5.71 26.91 14.24
CA GLY A 171 5.58 26.19 15.50
C GLY A 171 4.18 25.62 15.76
N GLU A 172 3.28 25.69 14.77
CA GLU A 172 1.91 25.20 14.85
C GLU A 172 1.86 23.70 14.50
N GLU A 173 2.65 22.88 15.21
CA GLU A 173 2.88 21.47 14.89
C GLU A 173 1.60 20.63 14.84
N LYS A 174 0.65 20.89 15.75
CA LYS A 174 -0.64 20.18 15.78
C LYS A 174 -1.47 20.43 14.52
N GLU A 175 -1.47 21.67 14.03
CA GLU A 175 -2.20 22.04 12.82
C GLU A 175 -1.50 21.50 11.58
N ALA A 176 -0.16 21.55 11.53
CA ALA A 176 0.61 20.93 10.46
C ALA A 176 0.32 19.43 10.36
N GLN A 177 0.27 18.73 11.49
CA GLN A 177 -0.07 17.32 11.53
C GLN A 177 -1.52 17.07 11.06
N SER A 178 -2.49 17.84 11.55
CA SER A 178 -3.88 17.72 11.12
C SER A 178 -4.06 17.91 9.61
N VAL A 179 -3.31 18.83 8.99
CA VAL A 179 -3.32 19.03 7.54
C VAL A 179 -2.75 17.83 6.79
N LEU A 180 -1.66 17.24 7.29
CA LEU A 180 -1.06 16.05 6.69
C LEU A 180 -1.97 14.83 6.83
N ASP A 181 -2.65 14.68 7.97
CA ASP A 181 -3.63 13.61 8.17
C ASP A 181 -4.82 13.77 7.20
N ALA A 182 -5.32 15.01 7.04
CA ALA A 182 -6.36 15.32 6.07
C ALA A 182 -5.91 15.05 4.62
N TYR A 183 -4.66 15.39 4.30
CA TYR A 183 -4.03 15.09 3.01
C TYR A 183 -4.01 13.58 2.73
N ILE A 184 -3.52 12.77 3.68
CA ILE A 184 -3.45 11.31 3.53
C ILE A 184 -4.85 10.73 3.35
N ASN A 185 -5.83 11.19 4.14
CA ASN A 185 -7.21 10.71 4.02
C ASN A 185 -7.82 11.07 2.66
N TYR A 186 -7.67 12.31 2.21
CA TYR A 186 -8.28 12.78 0.97
C TYR A 186 -7.67 12.10 -0.28
N TYR A 187 -6.34 12.07 -0.38
CA TYR A 187 -5.66 11.52 -1.56
C TYR A 187 -5.46 10.00 -1.49
N GLY A 188 -5.32 9.43 -0.29
CA GLY A 188 -5.28 7.98 -0.12
C GLY A 188 -6.59 7.30 -0.52
N LEU A 189 -7.73 7.96 -0.33
CA LEU A 189 -9.03 7.49 -0.84
C LEU A 189 -9.15 7.67 -2.36
N MET A 190 -8.62 8.76 -2.93
CA MET A 190 -8.68 9.05 -4.36
C MET A 190 -7.85 8.06 -5.21
N GLU A 191 -6.76 7.52 -4.69
CA GLU A 191 -6.00 6.42 -5.34
C GLU A 191 -6.76 5.08 -5.40
N LEU A 192 -7.77 4.89 -4.55
CA LEU A 192 -8.58 3.67 -4.51
C LEU A 192 -9.79 3.72 -5.46
N ASP A 193 -10.34 4.91 -5.71
CA ASP A 193 -11.52 5.12 -6.58
C ASP A 193 -11.14 5.26 -8.08
N GLY A 194 -9.85 5.49 -8.36
CA GLY A 194 -9.31 5.60 -9.73
C GLY A 194 -8.83 4.27 -10.34
N LYS A 195 -9.19 3.11 -9.78
CA LYS A 195 -8.81 1.77 -10.28
C LYS A 195 -9.98 1.00 -10.87
#